data_AF-A0A957VIX0-F1
#
_entry.id   AF-A0A957VIX0-F1
#
_cell.length_a   1.000
_cell.length_b   1.000
_cell.length_c   1.000
_cell.angle_alpha   90.00
_cell.angle_beta   90.00
_cell.angle_gamma   90.00
#
_symmetry.space_group_name_H-M   'P 1'
#
loop_
_entity.id
_entity.type
_entity.pdbx_description
1 polymer ?
#
loop_
_entity_poly.entity_id
_entity_poly.type
_entity_poly.pdbx_seq_one_letter_code
_entity_poly.pdbx_strand_id
1 'polypeptide(L)'
;MGVIGDTRNSPTWANSALSRGLFDATWPTVMPATGGNTSITRLGDILNYAKVYLAGQVGVAQTAGSVSQNSADTDIVLYHVYGDPTMAMWTSNPNQIHLPELVWEVEFDPWWWHVRYPIEGAIITLLQDGQPVGRGKVANGMAELNFLEEYDADMPYELSAELPGAVATELKIADATGSATPSEGGGVQNEEGSINVR
;
A
#
# COMPACT_ATOMS: atom_id res chain seq x y z
N MET A 1 6.58 12.17 -6.57
CA MET A 1 7.76 12.55 -5.75
C MET A 1 7.26 13.30 -4.53
N GLY A 2 7.73 12.95 -3.34
CA GLY A 2 7.38 13.62 -2.09
C GLY A 2 8.62 13.87 -1.24
N VAL A 3 8.51 14.80 -0.28
CA VAL A 3 9.60 15.19 0.62
C VAL A 3 9.06 15.27 2.04
N ILE A 4 9.83 14.77 3.02
CA ILE A 4 9.57 14.98 4.44
C ILE A 4 10.53 16.06 4.92
N GLY A 5 10.00 17.11 5.56
CA GLY A 5 10.84 18.21 6.02
C GLY A 5 10.15 19.13 7.03
N ASP A 6 10.95 19.95 7.70
CA ASP A 6 10.52 20.95 8.65
C ASP A 6 10.18 22.29 7.97
N THR A 7 9.12 22.93 8.44
CA THR A 7 8.69 24.26 7.95
C THR A 7 9.56 25.41 8.47
N ARG A 8 10.33 25.18 9.53
CA ARG A 8 11.21 26.15 10.21
C ARG A 8 12.37 25.40 10.86
N ASN A 9 13.35 26.14 11.35
CA ASN A 9 14.52 25.59 12.03
C ASN A 9 14.12 24.67 13.20
N SER A 10 14.42 23.38 13.06
CA SER A 10 14.17 22.34 14.06
C SER A 10 15.29 22.28 15.12
N PRO A 11 14.98 22.01 16.40
CA PRO A 11 15.99 21.82 17.43
C PRO A 11 16.86 20.59 17.15
N THR A 12 18.18 20.75 17.24
CA THR A 12 19.19 19.75 16.83
C THR A 12 18.92 18.33 17.34
N TRP A 13 18.60 18.17 18.63
CA TRP A 13 18.40 16.85 19.23
C TRP A 13 17.07 16.20 18.88
N ALA A 14 16.00 16.99 18.77
CA ALA A 14 14.70 16.50 18.37
C ALA A 14 14.72 16.09 16.88
N ASN A 15 15.34 16.91 16.02
CA ASN A 15 15.57 16.58 14.61
C ASN A 15 16.38 15.29 14.46
N SER A 16 17.45 15.13 15.23
CA SER A 16 18.26 13.91 15.22
C SER A 16 17.45 12.68 15.63
N ALA A 17 16.60 12.80 16.66
CA ALA A 17 15.73 11.71 17.10
C ALA A 17 14.64 11.39 16.07
N LEU A 18 14.01 12.39 15.47
CA LEU A 18 13.00 12.22 14.43
C LEU A 18 13.62 11.55 13.19
N SER A 19 14.81 11.99 12.76
CA SER A 19 15.56 11.39 11.66
C SER A 19 15.85 9.91 11.91
N ARG A 20 16.25 9.54 13.14
CA ARG A 20 16.41 8.12 13.53
C ARG A 20 15.09 7.36 13.39
N GLY A 21 13.97 7.94 13.81
CA GLY A 21 12.64 7.35 13.61
C GLY A 21 12.28 7.14 12.14
N LEU A 22 12.64 8.07 11.25
CA LEU A 22 12.43 7.91 9.79
C LEU A 22 13.25 6.73 9.24
N PHE A 23 14.50 6.60 9.67
CA PHE A 23 15.35 5.48 9.26
C PHE A 23 14.89 4.14 9.84
N ASP A 24 14.50 4.10 11.11
CA ASP A 24 13.96 2.90 11.78
C ASP A 24 12.66 2.43 11.11
N ALA A 25 11.75 3.34 10.74
CA ALA A 25 10.55 3.00 9.98
C ALA A 25 10.86 2.38 8.61
N THR A 26 11.80 2.99 7.87
CA THR A 26 12.04 2.66 6.46
C THR A 26 12.98 1.46 6.31
N TRP A 27 14.05 1.41 7.11
CA TRP A 27 15.06 0.35 7.11
C TRP A 27 15.32 -0.14 8.54
N PRO A 28 14.40 -0.95 9.12
CA PRO A 28 14.49 -1.39 10.51
C PRO A 28 15.80 -2.12 10.87
N THR A 29 16.47 -2.71 9.88
CA THR A 29 17.74 -3.42 10.08
C THR A 29 18.95 -2.51 10.29
N VAL A 30 18.88 -1.25 9.84
CA VAL A 30 19.96 -0.26 9.99
C VAL A 30 20.02 0.25 11.42
N MET A 31 18.87 0.34 12.09
CA MET A 31 18.77 0.83 13.44
C MET A 31 17.64 0.09 14.17
N PRO A 32 17.85 -1.16 14.61
CA PRO A 32 16.81 -1.92 15.29
C PRO A 32 16.50 -1.23 16.63
N ALA A 33 15.48 -0.39 16.65
CA ALA A 33 15.02 0.32 17.84
C ALA A 33 13.66 -0.24 18.29
N THR A 34 12.77 0.63 18.76
CA THR A 34 11.46 0.28 19.33
C THR A 34 10.46 -0.23 18.29
N GLY A 35 10.85 -0.31 17.01
CA GLY A 35 10.00 -0.64 15.87
C GLY A 35 9.80 -2.12 15.58
N GLY A 36 8.87 -2.39 14.66
CA GLY A 36 8.70 -3.73 14.10
C GLY A 36 9.80 -4.07 13.10
N ASN A 37 9.99 -5.36 12.82
CA ASN A 37 10.95 -5.84 11.82
C ASN A 37 10.48 -5.64 10.36
N THR A 38 9.42 -4.88 10.15
CA THR A 38 8.77 -4.69 8.85
C THR A 38 8.93 -3.25 8.40
N SER A 39 9.46 -3.06 7.19
CA SER A 39 9.63 -1.75 6.57
C SER A 39 8.28 -1.08 6.32
N ILE A 40 8.17 0.18 6.73
CA ILE A 40 7.06 1.08 6.38
C ILE A 40 7.50 1.89 5.17
N THR A 41 6.68 1.91 4.11
CA THR A 41 7.03 2.55 2.83
C THR A 41 6.18 3.76 2.47
N ARG A 42 5.00 3.93 3.07
CA ARG A 42 4.15 5.11 2.82
C ARG A 42 4.70 6.33 3.55
N LEU A 43 4.88 7.44 2.83
CA LEU A 43 5.52 8.65 3.38
C LEU A 43 4.81 9.20 4.62
N GLY A 44 3.48 9.20 4.63
CA GLY A 44 2.67 9.62 5.78
C GLY A 44 2.87 8.72 6.99
N ASP A 45 2.86 7.41 6.79
CA ASP A 45 3.05 6.42 7.86
C ASP A 45 4.47 6.48 8.42
N ILE A 46 5.48 6.67 7.55
CA ILE A 46 6.88 6.90 7.95
C ILE A 46 6.99 8.12 8.85
N LEU A 47 6.39 9.26 8.47
CA LEU A 47 6.43 10.47 9.29
C LEU A 47 5.70 10.29 10.62
N ASN A 48 4.52 9.64 10.62
CA ASN A 48 3.77 9.37 11.84
C ASN A 48 4.56 8.48 12.80
N TYR A 49 5.19 7.43 12.28
CA TYR A 49 6.09 6.58 13.07
C TYR A 49 7.23 7.41 13.69
N ALA A 50 7.90 8.25 12.89
CA ALA A 50 9.01 9.07 13.38
C ALA A 50 8.58 10.07 14.48
N LYS A 51 7.36 10.61 14.41
CA LYS A 51 6.78 11.47 15.45
C LYS A 51 6.52 10.69 16.75
N VAL A 52 5.99 9.48 16.66
CA VAL A 52 5.80 8.60 17.82
C VAL A 52 7.15 8.21 18.44
N TYR A 53 8.13 7.87 17.60
CA TYR A 53 9.49 7.58 18.03
C TYR A 53 10.09 8.78 18.78
N LEU A 54 10.00 9.99 18.22
CA LEU A 54 10.48 11.23 18.85
C LEU A 54 9.85 11.46 20.22
N ALA A 55 8.52 11.27 20.35
CA ALA A 55 7.83 11.39 21.63
C ALA A 55 8.38 10.40 22.67
N GLY A 56 8.70 9.17 22.25
CA GLY A 56 9.34 8.16 23.09
C GLY A 56 10.79 8.47 23.50
N GLN A 57 11.45 9.43 22.85
CA GLN A 57 12.81 9.86 23.20
C GLN A 57 12.87 11.01 24.21
N VAL A 58 11.72 11.58 24.60
CA VAL A 58 11.67 12.66 25.60
C VAL A 58 12.19 12.16 26.95
N GLY A 59 13.16 12.87 27.52
CA GLY A 59 13.76 12.52 28.81
C GLY A 59 14.68 11.29 28.79
N VAL A 60 14.84 10.63 27.65
CA VAL A 60 15.82 9.55 27.47
C VAL A 60 17.22 10.16 27.37
N ALA A 61 18.15 9.67 28.19
CA ALA A 61 19.53 10.10 28.15
C ALA A 61 20.18 9.65 26.83
N GLN A 62 20.71 10.61 26.05
CA GLN A 62 21.49 10.32 24.85
C GLN A 62 22.93 10.80 25.04
N THR A 63 23.90 10.15 24.39
CA THR A 63 25.34 10.38 24.59
C THR A 63 25.77 11.84 24.33
N ALA A 64 25.03 12.58 23.50
CA ALA A 64 25.38 13.94 23.09
C ALA A 64 24.36 15.01 23.52
N GLY A 65 23.24 14.64 24.16
CA GLY A 65 22.18 15.58 24.54
C GLY A 65 20.92 14.88 25.04
N SER A 66 19.82 15.62 25.17
CA SER A 66 18.51 15.06 25.49
C SER A 66 17.41 15.76 24.70
N VAL A 67 16.34 15.02 24.41
CA VAL A 67 15.13 15.58 23.82
C VAL A 67 14.26 16.12 24.96
N SER A 68 14.06 17.44 24.98
CA SER A 68 13.09 18.06 25.88
C SER A 68 11.67 17.92 25.33
N GLN A 69 10.66 17.93 26.20
CA GLN A 69 9.26 17.89 25.78
C GLN A 69 8.92 19.01 24.79
N ASN A 70 9.33 20.24 25.10
CA ASN A 70 9.09 21.40 24.23
C ASN A 70 9.74 21.24 22.85
N SER A 71 10.95 20.67 22.79
CA SER A 71 11.61 20.38 21.51
C SER A 71 10.87 19.32 20.69
N ALA A 72 10.37 18.27 21.35
CA ALA A 72 9.59 17.23 20.69
C ALA A 72 8.25 17.78 20.16
N ASP A 73 7.51 18.51 20.98
CA ASP A 73 6.23 19.13 20.60
C ASP A 73 6.40 20.07 19.40
N THR A 74 7.48 20.86 19.42
CA THR A 74 7.83 21.75 18.31
C THR A 74 8.04 20.96 17.02
N ASP A 75 8.89 19.93 17.03
CA ASP A 75 9.21 19.16 15.80
C ASP A 75 8.02 18.34 15.28
N ILE A 76 7.17 17.82 16.16
CA ILE A 76 5.93 17.15 15.77
C ILE A 76 5.04 18.06 14.93
N VAL A 77 5.00 19.36 15.25
CA VAL A 77 4.22 20.36 14.49
C VAL A 77 4.99 20.85 13.27
N LEU A 78 6.32 20.96 13.32
CA LEU A 78 7.10 21.50 12.21
C LEU A 78 7.19 20.56 11.00
N TYR A 79 7.31 19.25 11.25
CA TYR A 79 7.54 18.26 10.18
C TYR A 79 6.26 17.88 9.44
N HIS A 80 6.35 17.96 8.11
CA HIS A 80 5.28 17.65 7.18
C HIS A 80 5.77 16.76 6.04
N VAL A 81 4.83 16.02 5.45
CA VAL A 81 4.99 15.44 4.11
C VAL A 81 4.53 16.48 3.10
N TYR A 82 5.40 16.84 2.17
CA TYR A 82 5.09 17.63 0.98
C TYR A 82 4.94 16.69 -0.22
N GLY A 83 3.74 16.66 -0.80
CA GLY A 83 3.36 15.72 -1.86
C GLY A 83 2.22 14.82 -1.40
N ASP A 84 2.16 13.61 -1.93
CA ASP A 84 1.14 12.62 -1.59
C ASP A 84 1.60 11.76 -0.38
N PRO A 85 0.93 11.84 0.78
CA PRO A 85 1.28 11.04 1.95
C PRO A 85 0.99 9.55 1.79
N THR A 86 0.13 9.17 0.85
CA THR A 86 -0.23 7.77 0.57
C THR A 86 0.76 7.08 -0.36
N MET A 87 1.61 7.86 -1.04
CA MET A 87 2.65 7.36 -1.93
C MET A 87 3.63 6.47 -1.16
N ALA A 88 3.85 5.27 -1.68
CA ALA A 88 4.89 4.38 -1.19
C ALA A 88 6.23 4.69 -1.86
N MET A 89 7.28 4.86 -1.07
CA MET A 89 8.65 4.96 -1.59
C MET A 89 9.20 3.56 -1.91
N TRP A 90 10.06 3.49 -2.92
CA TRP A 90 10.85 2.29 -3.19
C TRP A 90 12.09 2.26 -2.30
N THR A 91 12.23 1.19 -1.51
CA THR A 91 13.38 0.96 -0.61
C THR A 91 14.44 0.04 -1.22
N SER A 92 14.13 -0.58 -2.36
CA SER A 92 14.99 -1.39 -3.21
C SER A 92 14.61 -1.18 -4.68
N ASN A 93 15.31 -1.83 -5.61
CA ASN A 93 14.95 -1.74 -7.03
C ASN A 93 13.56 -2.40 -7.26
N PRO A 94 12.54 -1.65 -7.72
CA PRO A 94 11.18 -2.17 -7.85
C PRO A 94 11.03 -3.23 -8.94
N ASN A 95 12.00 -3.32 -9.86
CA ASN A 95 12.03 -4.34 -10.91
C ASN A 95 12.53 -5.71 -10.41
N GLN A 96 12.78 -5.87 -9.11
CA GLN A 96 13.11 -7.17 -8.54
C GLN A 96 11.87 -8.01 -8.24
N ILE A 97 10.73 -7.36 -7.99
CA ILE A 97 9.45 -8.02 -7.75
C ILE A 97 8.60 -7.83 -9.01
N HIS A 98 8.34 -8.92 -9.70
CA HIS A 98 7.47 -8.93 -10.87
C HIS A 98 6.09 -9.45 -10.49
N LEU A 99 5.09 -8.58 -10.59
CA LEU A 99 3.70 -8.95 -10.44
C LEU A 99 3.21 -9.58 -11.75
N PRO A 100 2.68 -10.82 -11.74
CA PRO A 100 2.08 -11.41 -12.92
C PRO A 100 0.94 -10.57 -13.46
N GLU A 101 0.89 -10.35 -14.78
CA GLU A 101 -0.22 -9.65 -15.40
C GLU A 101 -1.50 -10.52 -15.45
N LEU A 102 -1.39 -11.83 -15.25
CA LEU A 102 -2.50 -12.76 -15.43
C LEU A 102 -3.18 -13.11 -14.10
N VAL A 103 -4.50 -12.97 -14.06
CA VAL A 103 -5.36 -13.60 -13.03
C VAL A 103 -5.83 -14.96 -13.51
N TRP A 104 -6.03 -15.90 -12.57
CA TRP A 104 -6.39 -17.28 -12.92
C TRP A 104 -7.89 -17.54 -12.93
N GLU A 105 -8.64 -16.81 -12.12
CA GLU A 105 -10.07 -17.02 -11.91
C GLU A 105 -10.67 -15.74 -11.34
N VAL A 106 -11.85 -15.38 -11.84
CA VAL A 106 -12.69 -14.32 -11.27
C VAL A 106 -14.08 -14.91 -11.07
N GLU A 107 -14.50 -15.03 -9.82
CA GLU A 107 -15.86 -15.41 -9.43
C GLU A 107 -16.62 -14.13 -9.06
N PHE A 108 -17.85 -14.03 -9.56
CA PHE A 108 -18.67 -12.82 -9.48
C PHE A 108 -19.88 -13.11 -8.58
N ASP A 109 -19.95 -12.49 -7.42
CA ASP A 109 -21.17 -12.40 -6.61
C ASP A 109 -21.73 -10.98 -6.70
N PRO A 110 -23.05 -10.77 -6.57
CA PRO A 110 -23.65 -9.44 -6.55
C PRO A 110 -23.05 -8.48 -5.50
N TRP A 111 -22.39 -9.00 -4.48
CA TRP A 111 -21.88 -8.22 -3.35
C TRP A 111 -20.34 -8.21 -3.23
N TRP A 112 -19.65 -9.14 -3.88
CA TRP A 112 -18.20 -9.28 -3.81
C TRP A 112 -17.64 -10.04 -5.02
N TRP A 113 -16.39 -9.79 -5.37
CA TRP A 113 -15.68 -10.59 -6.38
C TRP A 113 -14.54 -11.36 -5.74
N HIS A 114 -14.33 -12.61 -6.15
CA HIS A 114 -13.15 -13.38 -5.76
C HIS A 114 -12.18 -13.45 -6.94
N VAL A 115 -10.99 -12.88 -6.77
CA VAL A 115 -9.93 -12.88 -7.78
C VAL A 115 -8.79 -13.76 -7.32
N ARG A 116 -8.53 -14.86 -8.04
CA ARG A 116 -7.39 -15.75 -7.75
C ARG A 116 -6.10 -15.14 -8.31
N TYR A 117 -5.13 -14.92 -7.42
CA TYR A 117 -3.86 -14.30 -7.77
C TYR A 117 -2.70 -14.94 -6.99
N PRO A 118 -1.56 -15.26 -7.64
CA PRO A 118 -0.48 -16.04 -7.03
C PRO A 118 0.33 -15.30 -5.96
N ILE A 119 0.28 -13.96 -5.92
CA ILE A 119 1.15 -13.17 -5.04
C ILE A 119 0.40 -12.82 -3.76
N GLU A 120 0.73 -13.56 -2.69
CA GLU A 120 0.18 -13.34 -1.36
C GLU A 120 0.47 -11.92 -0.86
N GLY A 121 -0.55 -11.30 -0.27
CA GLY A 121 -0.46 -9.96 0.28
C GLY A 121 -0.49 -8.82 -0.74
N ALA A 122 -0.52 -9.12 -2.04
CA ALA A 122 -0.86 -8.13 -3.06
C ALA A 122 -2.27 -7.58 -2.81
N ILE A 123 -2.50 -6.33 -3.18
CA ILE A 123 -3.81 -5.73 -3.17
C ILE A 123 -4.30 -5.68 -4.61
N ILE A 124 -5.50 -6.18 -4.82
CA ILE A 124 -6.20 -6.15 -6.10
C ILE A 124 -7.25 -5.06 -6.02
N THR A 125 -7.25 -4.15 -6.99
CA THR A 125 -8.23 -3.06 -7.09
C THR A 125 -9.01 -3.21 -8.38
N LEU A 126 -10.33 -3.17 -8.27
CA LEU A 126 -11.30 -3.07 -9.36
C LEU A 126 -11.59 -1.61 -9.63
N LEU A 127 -11.44 -1.19 -10.88
CA LEU A 127 -11.69 0.18 -11.33
C LEU A 127 -12.78 0.23 -12.39
N GLN A 128 -13.57 1.30 -12.39
CA GLN A 128 -14.47 1.69 -13.48
C GLN A 128 -14.21 3.17 -13.80
N ASP A 129 -13.91 3.50 -15.05
CA ASP A 129 -13.51 4.85 -15.49
C ASP A 129 -12.37 5.45 -14.62
N GLY A 130 -11.41 4.60 -14.24
CA GLY A 130 -10.29 4.96 -13.37
C GLY A 130 -10.63 5.20 -11.90
N GLN A 131 -11.89 5.02 -11.49
CA GLN A 131 -12.32 5.11 -10.08
C GLN A 131 -12.33 3.73 -9.42
N PRO A 132 -11.76 3.58 -8.21
CA PRO A 132 -11.76 2.30 -7.51
C PRO A 132 -13.15 1.97 -6.95
N VAL A 133 -13.80 0.94 -7.49
CA VAL A 133 -15.13 0.49 -7.04
C VAL A 133 -15.07 -0.73 -6.12
N GLY A 134 -13.93 -1.43 -6.07
CA GLY A 134 -13.72 -2.56 -5.16
C GLY A 134 -12.25 -2.82 -4.88
N ARG A 135 -11.93 -3.36 -3.70
CA ARG A 135 -10.53 -3.66 -3.34
C ARG A 135 -10.44 -4.83 -2.37
N GLY A 136 -9.39 -5.64 -2.51
CA GLY A 136 -9.17 -6.81 -1.67
C GLY A 136 -7.70 -7.18 -1.56
N LYS A 137 -7.31 -7.72 -0.42
CA LYS A 137 -5.96 -8.26 -0.21
C LYS A 137 -5.96 -9.75 -0.53
N VAL A 138 -4.97 -10.19 -1.31
CA VAL A 138 -4.76 -11.61 -1.59
C VAL A 138 -4.36 -12.32 -0.29
N ALA A 139 -5.20 -13.27 0.11
CA ALA A 139 -4.99 -14.16 1.23
C ALA A 139 -5.28 -15.60 0.81
N ASN A 140 -4.36 -16.53 1.08
CA ASN A 140 -4.45 -17.92 0.61
C ASN A 140 -4.63 -18.02 -0.92
N GLY A 141 -3.97 -17.14 -1.67
CA GLY A 141 -4.02 -17.13 -3.14
C GLY A 141 -5.30 -16.55 -3.76
N MET A 142 -6.16 -15.89 -2.97
CA MET A 142 -7.40 -15.27 -3.44
C MET A 142 -7.62 -13.91 -2.79
N ALA A 143 -8.04 -12.91 -3.56
CA ALA A 143 -8.50 -11.62 -3.06
C ALA A 143 -10.02 -11.55 -3.13
N GLU A 144 -10.66 -11.28 -1.99
CA GLU A 144 -12.07 -10.91 -1.94
C GLU A 144 -12.18 -9.39 -2.08
N LEU A 145 -12.73 -8.94 -3.21
CA LEU A 145 -12.97 -7.54 -3.51
C LEU A 145 -14.32 -7.15 -2.92
N ASN A 146 -14.26 -6.41 -1.82
CA ASN A 146 -15.44 -5.78 -1.25
C ASN A 146 -15.70 -4.49 -2.02
N PHE A 147 -16.95 -4.29 -2.46
CA PHE A 147 -17.32 -3.07 -3.17
C PHE A 147 -17.32 -1.87 -2.22
N LEU A 148 -16.65 -0.82 -2.67
CA LEU A 148 -16.57 0.48 -2.01
C LEU A 148 -17.71 1.39 -2.47
N GLU A 149 -18.15 1.20 -3.72
CA GLU A 149 -19.23 1.94 -4.39
C GLU A 149 -20.13 0.97 -5.17
N GLU A 150 -21.24 1.45 -5.72
CA GLU A 150 -22.12 0.64 -6.56
C GLU A 150 -21.40 0.24 -7.85
N TYR A 151 -21.30 -1.06 -8.11
CA TYR A 151 -20.73 -1.57 -9.36
C TYR A 151 -21.75 -1.43 -10.49
N ASP A 152 -21.37 -0.75 -11.56
CA ASP A 152 -22.22 -0.62 -12.75
C ASP A 152 -21.88 -1.71 -13.77
N ALA A 153 -22.81 -2.65 -13.98
CA ALA A 153 -22.60 -3.76 -14.91
C ALA A 153 -22.46 -3.33 -16.38
N ASP A 154 -22.92 -2.13 -16.74
CA ASP A 154 -22.85 -1.60 -18.11
C ASP A 154 -21.54 -0.85 -18.39
N MET A 155 -20.73 -0.58 -17.34
CA MET A 155 -19.43 0.07 -17.48
C MET A 155 -18.28 -0.94 -17.60
N PRO A 156 -17.28 -0.68 -18.46
CA PRO A 156 -16.08 -1.50 -18.52
C PRO A 156 -15.34 -1.44 -17.18
N TYR A 157 -14.67 -2.53 -16.84
CA TYR A 157 -13.87 -2.62 -15.63
C TYR A 157 -12.41 -2.90 -15.94
N GLU A 158 -11.54 -2.46 -15.05
CA GLU A 158 -10.11 -2.73 -15.06
C GLU A 158 -9.70 -3.34 -13.71
N LEU A 159 -8.74 -4.25 -13.73
CA LEU A 159 -8.14 -4.80 -12.52
C LEU A 159 -6.68 -4.37 -12.45
N SER A 160 -6.22 -4.04 -11.26
CA SER A 160 -4.80 -3.75 -11.03
C SER A 160 -4.31 -4.47 -9.77
N ALA A 161 -3.06 -4.93 -9.81
CA ALA A 161 -2.35 -5.44 -8.66
C ALA A 161 -1.29 -4.45 -8.20
N GLU A 162 -1.22 -4.26 -6.90
CA GLU A 162 -0.17 -3.51 -6.22
C GLU A 162 0.42 -4.34 -5.09
N LEU A 163 1.73 -4.20 -4.89
CA LEU A 163 2.43 -4.78 -3.75
C LEU A 163 3.52 -3.78 -3.34
N PRO A 164 3.71 -3.50 -2.04
CA PRO A 164 4.78 -2.61 -1.59
C PRO A 164 6.15 -3.05 -2.15
N GLY A 165 6.84 -2.13 -2.80
CA GLY A 165 8.14 -2.39 -3.43
C GLY A 165 8.09 -3.01 -4.83
N ALA A 166 6.91 -3.27 -5.39
CA ALA A 166 6.72 -3.66 -6.79
C ALA A 166 6.21 -2.47 -7.62
N VAL A 167 6.37 -2.55 -8.94
CA VAL A 167 5.64 -1.69 -9.88
C VAL A 167 4.19 -2.18 -9.92
N ALA A 168 3.22 -1.27 -9.81
CA ALA A 168 1.81 -1.62 -9.96
C ALA A 168 1.56 -2.11 -11.39
N THR A 169 0.76 -3.15 -11.53
CA THR A 169 0.54 -3.85 -12.80
C THR A 169 -0.95 -3.93 -13.09
N GLU A 170 -1.34 -3.52 -14.29
CA GLU A 170 -2.67 -3.78 -14.82
C GLU A 170 -2.81 -5.28 -15.08
N LEU A 171 -3.92 -5.85 -14.61
CA LEU A 171 -4.18 -7.27 -14.71
C LEU A 171 -4.99 -7.54 -15.97
N LYS A 172 -4.42 -8.38 -16.82
CA LYS A 172 -5.11 -8.99 -17.94
C LYS A 172 -5.82 -10.22 -17.42
N ILE A 173 -7.12 -10.27 -17.65
CA ILE A 173 -7.83 -11.53 -17.58
C ILE A 173 -7.38 -12.29 -18.82
N ALA A 174 -6.71 -13.44 -18.63
CA ALA A 174 -6.26 -14.27 -19.74
C ALA A 174 -7.44 -14.54 -20.69
N ASP A 175 -7.39 -13.95 -21.90
CA ASP A 175 -8.36 -14.05 -23.01
C ASP A 175 -9.79 -14.46 -22.62
N ALA A 176 -10.42 -13.68 -21.74
CA ALA A 176 -11.81 -13.87 -21.39
C ALA A 176 -12.72 -13.08 -22.33
N THR A 177 -13.03 -13.62 -23.51
CA THR A 177 -14.18 -13.12 -24.29
C THR A 177 -15.46 -13.71 -23.73
N GLY A 178 -16.17 -12.95 -22.91
CA GLY A 178 -17.49 -13.30 -22.37
C GLY A 178 -18.09 -12.13 -21.58
N SER A 179 -19.40 -11.95 -21.67
CA SER A 179 -20.17 -11.06 -20.79
C SER A 179 -20.70 -11.88 -19.62
N ALA A 180 -20.26 -11.58 -18.40
CA ALA A 180 -20.91 -12.06 -17.18
C ALA A 180 -21.83 -10.95 -16.68
N THR A 181 -23.12 -11.26 -16.49
CA THR A 181 -24.07 -10.34 -15.87
C THR A 181 -24.27 -10.70 -14.40
N PRO A 182 -24.38 -9.72 -13.47
CA PRO A 182 -24.43 -9.95 -12.03
C PRO A 182 -25.51 -10.92 -11.53
N SER A 183 -26.56 -11.18 -12.31
CA SER A 183 -27.70 -12.00 -11.90
C SER A 183 -27.69 -13.46 -12.37
N GLU A 184 -26.81 -13.84 -13.30
CA GLU A 184 -26.93 -15.13 -14.01
C GLU A 184 -25.63 -15.93 -14.10
N GLY A 185 -24.51 -15.38 -13.63
CA GLY A 185 -23.18 -15.94 -13.92
C GLY A 185 -22.82 -15.79 -15.41
N GLY A 186 -21.81 -16.53 -15.87
CA GLY A 186 -21.32 -16.42 -17.25
C GLY A 186 -20.35 -17.55 -17.63
N GLY A 187 -20.02 -17.67 -18.91
CA GLY A 187 -18.97 -18.59 -19.38
C GLY A 187 -17.83 -17.79 -19.95
N VAL A 188 -16.62 -18.02 -19.47
CA VAL A 188 -15.41 -17.46 -20.06
C VAL A 188 -14.73 -18.54 -20.89
N GLN A 189 -14.50 -18.31 -22.18
CA GLN A 189 -13.74 -19.24 -23.04
C GLN A 189 -12.37 -18.67 -23.36
N ASN A 190 -11.34 -19.52 -23.28
CA ASN A 190 -10.00 -19.24 -23.81
C ASN A 190 -9.56 -20.34 -24.81
N GLU A 191 -8.36 -20.20 -25.39
CA GLU A 191 -7.80 -21.18 -26.35
C GLU A 191 -7.58 -22.58 -25.74
N GLU A 192 -7.61 -22.73 -24.42
CA GLU A 192 -7.35 -23.97 -23.66
C GLU A 192 -8.62 -24.64 -23.12
N GLY A 193 -9.80 -23.99 -23.17
CA GLY A 193 -11.08 -24.56 -22.75
C GLY A 193 -12.08 -23.56 -22.16
N SER A 194 -13.24 -24.07 -21.74
CA SER A 194 -14.32 -23.27 -21.13
C SER A 194 -14.20 -23.23 -19.60
N ILE A 195 -14.12 -22.02 -19.05
CA ILE A 195 -14.24 -21.72 -17.61
C ILE A 195 -15.70 -21.33 -17.35
N ASN A 196 -16.34 -22.02 -16.41
CA ASN A 196 -17.70 -21.67 -15.98
C ASN A 196 -17.61 -20.67 -14.83
N VAL A 197 -18.19 -19.49 -15.02
CA VAL A 197 -18.51 -18.52 -13.97
C VAL A 197 -19.93 -18.86 -13.49
N ARG A 198 -20.05 -19.31 -12.25
CA ARG A 198 -21.36 -19.57 -11.64
C ARG A 198 -21.79 -18.38 -10.80
#